data_AF-A0A7S1GZ02-F1
#
_entry.id   AF-A0A7S1GZ02-F1
#
_cell.length_a   1.000
_cell.length_b   1.000
_cell.length_c   1.000
_cell.angle_alpha   90.00
_cell.angle_beta   90.00
_cell.angle_gamma   90.00
#
_symmetry.space_group_name_H-M   'P 1'
#
loop_
_entity.id
_entity.type
_entity.pdbx_description
1 polymer ?
#
loop_
_entity_poly.entity_id
_entity_poly.type
_entity_poly.pdbx_seq_one_letter_code
_entity_poly.pdbx_strand_id
1 'polypeptide(L)'
;MAAKYRIKTVLLATDSDLVAREMPAMLPGLKVVSIKSYDRKELDLPFGRYLEGTLQEDCGDTCVDGTTLLDFTIADLVLLSGCRAFVGHLASNLSRLALALAVARYGKMIPYASVDGPWCPHWQS
;
A
#
# COMPACT_ATOMS: atom_id res chain seq x y z
N MET A 1 -22.84 3.49 -1.91
CA MET A 1 -21.65 4.15 -2.51
C MET A 1 -21.08 3.40 -3.71
N ALA A 2 -20.80 2.10 -3.62
CA ALA A 2 -20.25 1.29 -4.72
C ALA A 2 -21.05 1.39 -6.04
N ALA A 3 -22.38 1.35 -5.98
CA ALA A 3 -23.25 1.46 -7.16
C ALA A 3 -23.17 2.83 -7.87
N LYS A 4 -22.94 3.92 -7.13
CA LYS A 4 -22.85 5.29 -7.67
C LYS A 4 -21.56 5.51 -8.46
N TYR A 5 -20.45 4.94 -7.98
CA TYR A 5 -19.13 5.08 -8.60
C TYR A 5 -18.66 3.84 -9.37
N ARG A 6 -19.52 2.82 -9.46
CA ARG A 6 -19.23 1.52 -10.11
C ARG A 6 -17.93 0.87 -9.63
N ILE A 7 -17.57 1.08 -8.37
CA ILE A 7 -16.41 0.45 -7.75
C ILE A 7 -16.82 -0.98 -7.39
N LYS A 8 -16.08 -1.97 -7.90
CA LYS A 8 -16.32 -3.39 -7.65
C LYS A 8 -15.15 -4.08 -6.95
N THR A 9 -13.98 -3.43 -6.95
CA THR A 9 -12.73 -4.06 -6.52
C THR A 9 -11.87 -3.04 -5.78
N VAL A 10 -11.30 -3.49 -4.66
CA VAL A 10 -10.32 -2.77 -3.86
C VAL A 10 -9.02 -3.55 -3.93
N LEU A 11 -7.95 -2.90 -4.36
CA LEU A 11 -6.60 -3.45 -4.32
C LEU A 11 -5.99 -2.98 -3.00
N LEU A 12 -5.54 -3.92 -2.17
CA LEU A 12 -5.07 -3.67 -0.82
C LEU A 12 -3.62 -4.14 -0.67
N ALA A 13 -2.74 -3.20 -0.35
CA ALA A 13 -1.39 -3.43 0.13
C ALA A 13 -1.31 -2.97 1.59
N THR A 14 -0.81 -3.82 2.47
CA THR A 14 -0.68 -3.55 3.90
C THR A 14 0.32 -4.53 4.51
N ASP A 15 1.12 -4.01 5.43
CA ASP A 15 2.02 -4.72 6.34
C ASP A 15 1.27 -5.44 7.48
N SER A 16 0.06 -5.00 7.82
CA SER A 16 -0.75 -5.61 8.89
C SER A 16 -1.55 -6.83 8.42
N ASP A 17 -1.26 -8.00 9.01
CA ASP A 17 -2.06 -9.22 8.79
C ASP A 17 -3.53 -9.05 9.21
N LEU A 18 -3.77 -8.33 10.31
CA LEU A 18 -5.10 -8.04 10.80
C LEU A 18 -5.93 -7.30 9.75
N VAL A 19 -5.38 -6.22 9.18
CA VAL A 19 -6.06 -5.43 8.13
C VAL A 19 -6.32 -6.29 6.91
N ALA A 20 -5.35 -7.10 6.47
CA ALA A 20 -5.52 -7.98 5.31
C ALA A 20 -6.68 -8.99 5.49
N ARG A 21 -6.89 -9.46 6.72
CA ARG A 21 -7.94 -10.44 7.07
C ARG A 21 -9.31 -9.81 7.27
N GLU A 22 -9.39 -8.65 7.92
CA GLU A 22 -10.65 -8.03 8.31
C GLU A 22 -11.26 -7.16 7.20
N MET A 23 -10.44 -6.54 6.36
CA MET A 23 -10.91 -5.61 5.31
C MET A 23 -11.97 -6.21 4.36
N PRO A 24 -11.88 -7.48 3.91
CA PRO A 24 -12.93 -8.10 3.11
C PRO A 24 -14.31 -8.12 3.79
N ALA A 25 -14.35 -8.32 5.11
CA ALA A 25 -15.59 -8.33 5.89
C ALA A 25 -16.13 -6.91 6.12
N MET A 26 -15.24 -5.92 6.27
CA MET A 26 -15.61 -4.51 6.46
C MET A 26 -16.20 -3.85 5.22
N LEU A 27 -15.94 -4.40 4.03
CA LEU A 27 -16.38 -3.85 2.74
C LEU A 27 -17.36 -4.79 2.01
N PRO A 28 -18.55 -5.09 2.59
CA PRO A 28 -19.50 -6.00 1.97
C PRO A 28 -19.95 -5.46 0.61
N GLY A 29 -19.81 -6.29 -0.42
CA GLY A 29 -20.15 -5.94 -1.81
C GLY A 29 -18.97 -5.43 -2.66
N LEU A 30 -17.77 -5.33 -2.09
CA LEU A 30 -16.54 -5.09 -2.84
C LEU A 30 -15.65 -6.33 -2.82
N LYS A 31 -15.00 -6.62 -3.96
CA LYS A 31 -13.95 -7.64 -4.02
C LYS A 31 -12.64 -7.02 -3.52
N VAL A 32 -12.18 -7.41 -2.34
CA VAL A 32 -10.84 -7.03 -1.85
C VAL A 32 -9.80 -8.00 -2.42
N VAL A 33 -8.74 -7.47 -3.04
CA VAL A 33 -7.62 -8.22 -3.60
C VAL A 33 -6.35 -7.74 -2.92
N SER A 34 -5.67 -8.66 -2.23
CA SER A 34 -4.36 -8.47 -1.61
C SER A 34 -3.48 -9.66 -1.94
N ILE A 35 -2.17 -9.52 -1.80
CA ILE A 35 -1.22 -10.59 -2.10
C ILE A 35 -1.18 -11.59 -0.96
N LYS A 36 -1.67 -12.82 -1.16
CA LYS A 36 -1.83 -13.82 -0.09
C LYS A 36 -0.58 -14.65 0.20
N SER A 37 0.42 -14.61 -0.67
CA SER A 37 1.61 -15.47 -0.60
C SER A 37 2.64 -15.04 0.44
N TYR A 38 2.37 -13.99 1.21
CA TYR A 38 3.30 -13.45 2.21
C TYR A 38 2.94 -13.96 3.60
N ASP A 39 3.94 -14.45 4.34
CA ASP A 39 3.83 -14.52 5.78
C ASP A 39 4.02 -13.10 6.34
N ARG A 40 2.89 -12.39 6.52
CA ARG A 40 2.89 -11.01 7.01
C ARG A 40 3.36 -10.88 8.46
N LYS A 41 3.52 -11.99 9.19
CA LYS A 41 4.10 -11.95 10.54
C LYS A 41 5.54 -11.44 10.52
N GLU A 42 6.26 -11.65 9.43
CA GLU A 42 7.60 -11.09 9.24
C GLU A 42 7.57 -9.56 9.13
N LEU A 43 6.44 -8.98 8.71
CA LEU A 43 6.25 -7.54 8.52
C LEU A 43 5.52 -6.87 9.69
N ASP A 44 5.09 -7.63 10.69
CA ASP A 44 4.32 -7.11 11.83
C ASP A 44 5.27 -6.39 12.80
N LEU A 45 5.63 -5.16 12.41
CA LEU A 45 6.53 -4.31 13.17
C LEU A 45 5.80 -3.71 14.38
N PRO A 46 6.51 -3.46 15.50
CA PRO A 46 5.97 -2.70 16.62
C PRO A 46 5.42 -1.36 16.15
N PHE A 47 4.29 -0.93 16.75
CA PHE A 47 3.62 0.32 16.41
C PHE A 47 4.59 1.51 16.34
N GLY A 48 4.59 2.23 15.22
CA GLY A 48 5.45 3.39 14.97
C GLY A 48 6.79 3.07 14.30
N ARG A 49 7.08 1.82 13.96
CA ARG A 49 8.20 1.45 13.08
C ARG A 49 7.73 1.27 11.65
N TYR A 50 8.45 1.89 10.72
CA TYR A 50 8.25 1.73 9.29
C TYR A 50 9.23 0.68 8.74
N LEU A 51 8.82 -0.05 7.70
CA LEU A 51 9.66 -1.04 7.02
C LEU A 51 10.99 -0.43 6.52
N GLU A 52 10.99 0.85 6.15
CA GLU A 52 12.18 1.58 5.72
C GLU A 52 13.24 1.71 6.83
N GLY A 53 12.83 1.71 8.10
CA GLY A 53 13.75 1.77 9.25
C GLY A 53 14.37 0.42 9.62
N THR A 54 13.70 -0.68 9.26
CA THR A 54 14.11 -2.04 9.65
C THR A 54 15.33 -2.55 8.86
N LEU A 55 15.59 -2.02 7.66
CA LEU A 55 16.78 -2.36 6.87
C LEU A 55 18.07 -1.71 7.39
N GLN A 56 17.98 -0.65 8.20
CA GLN A 56 19.12 0.10 8.69
C GLN A 56 19.55 -0.29 10.11
N GLU A 57 18.67 -0.88 10.91
CA GLU A 57 18.99 -1.32 12.27
C GLU A 57 19.48 -2.78 12.23
N ASP A 58 20.61 -3.08 12.88
CA ASP A 58 21.10 -4.46 13.10
C ASP A 58 20.05 -5.26 13.93
N CYS A 59 19.11 -5.88 13.23
CA CYS A 59 17.92 -6.51 13.82
C CYS A 59 18.04 -8.03 14.03
N GLY A 60 19.24 -8.58 14.29
CA GLY A 60 19.43 -9.98 14.74
C GLY A 60 18.59 -11.04 14.02
N ASP A 61 18.01 -12.00 14.76
CA ASP A 61 17.13 -13.06 14.23
C ASP A 61 15.72 -12.58 13.80
N THR A 62 15.42 -11.29 14.00
CA THR A 62 14.14 -10.64 13.64
C THR A 62 14.21 -9.84 12.35
N CYS A 63 15.36 -9.80 11.68
CA CYS A 63 15.46 -9.13 10.39
C CYS A 63 14.70 -9.91 9.33
N VAL A 64 13.76 -9.22 8.68
CA VAL A 64 13.23 -9.66 7.39
C VAL A 64 14.37 -9.62 6.38
N ASP A 65 14.58 -10.71 5.66
CA ASP A 65 15.55 -10.72 4.56
C ASP A 65 15.25 -9.59 3.56
N GLY A 66 16.27 -8.81 3.21
CA GLY A 66 16.10 -7.65 2.34
C GLY A 66 15.56 -8.02 0.96
N THR A 67 15.87 -9.23 0.47
CA THR A 67 15.33 -9.76 -0.78
C THR A 67 13.83 -10.03 -0.65
N THR A 68 13.42 -10.70 0.42
CA THR A 68 11.99 -10.93 0.74
C THR A 68 11.22 -9.62 0.84
N LEU A 69 11.77 -8.63 1.56
CA LEU A 69 11.14 -7.32 1.70
C LEU A 69 11.02 -6.58 0.35
N LEU A 70 12.05 -6.67 -0.49
CA LEU A 70 12.04 -6.11 -1.84
C LEU A 70 10.96 -6.77 -2.70
N ASP A 71 10.88 -8.10 -2.67
CA ASP A 71 9.88 -8.86 -3.43
C ASP A 71 8.45 -8.48 -3.02
N PHE A 72 8.20 -8.34 -1.72
CA PHE A 72 6.91 -7.89 -1.19
C PHE A 72 6.58 -6.48 -1.66
N THR A 73 7.56 -5.57 -1.54
CA THR A 73 7.43 -4.18 -1.95
C THR A 73 7.12 -4.05 -3.44
N ILE A 74 7.87 -4.75 -4.30
CA ILE A 74 7.69 -4.70 -5.76
C ILE A 74 6.30 -5.20 -6.14
N ALA A 75 5.89 -6.31 -5.56
CA ALA A 75 4.62 -6.92 -5.92
C ALA A 75 3.42 -6.10 -5.42
N ASP A 76 3.51 -5.47 -4.24
CA ASP A 76 2.50 -4.49 -3.79
C ASP A 76 2.46 -3.26 -4.71
N LEU A 77 3.61 -2.74 -5.15
CA LEU A 77 3.66 -1.65 -6.13
C LEU A 77 3.03 -2.05 -7.47
N VAL A 78 3.31 -3.26 -7.96
CA VAL A 78 2.72 -3.81 -9.19
C VAL A 78 1.20 -3.95 -9.03
N LEU A 79 0.73 -4.48 -7.90
CA LEU A 79 -0.69 -4.60 -7.58
C LEU A 79 -1.36 -3.21 -7.59
N LEU A 80 -0.84 -2.26 -6.81
CA LEU A 80 -1.41 -0.92 -6.67
C LEU A 80 -1.34 -0.11 -7.96
N SER A 81 -0.34 -0.32 -8.82
CA SER A 81 -0.25 0.33 -10.14
C SER A 81 -1.46 0.06 -11.05
N GLY A 82 -2.21 -1.01 -10.78
CA GLY A 82 -3.44 -1.36 -11.49
C GLY A 82 -4.68 -0.59 -11.05
N CYS A 83 -4.57 0.30 -10.06
CA CYS A 83 -5.72 1.06 -9.56
C CYS A 83 -6.11 2.23 -10.49
N ARG A 84 -7.41 2.51 -10.59
CA ARG A 84 -7.94 3.68 -11.34
C ARG A 84 -8.26 4.87 -10.44
N ALA A 85 -8.17 4.68 -9.14
CA ALA A 85 -8.22 5.70 -8.11
C ALA A 85 -7.38 5.20 -6.93
N PHE A 86 -6.69 6.11 -6.24
CA PHE A 86 -5.72 5.76 -5.20
C PHE A 86 -6.08 6.39 -3.86
N VAL A 87 -5.96 5.63 -2.77
CA VAL A 87 -6.07 6.15 -1.40
C VAL A 87 -4.85 5.66 -0.64
N GLY A 88 -4.11 6.57 -0.02
CA GLY A 88 -2.88 6.20 0.68
C GLY A 88 -2.31 7.31 1.56
N HIS A 89 -1.16 7.02 2.16
CA HIS A 89 -0.42 7.92 3.04
C HIS A 89 0.75 8.52 2.24
N LEU A 90 0.61 9.73 1.69
CA LEU A 90 1.55 10.27 0.69
C LEU A 90 2.88 10.77 1.27
N ALA A 91 3.04 10.85 2.60
CA ALA A 91 4.35 10.93 3.22
C ALA A 91 5.18 9.65 2.93
N SER A 92 4.54 8.49 2.79
CA SER A 92 5.22 7.24 2.40
C SER A 92 5.72 7.33 0.96
N ASN A 93 7.01 7.04 0.77
CA ASN A 93 7.62 6.94 -0.56
C ASN A 93 6.98 5.82 -1.38
N LEU A 94 6.54 4.71 -0.76
CA LEU A 94 5.88 3.61 -1.45
C LEU A 94 4.50 4.01 -1.98
N SER A 95 3.72 4.75 -1.19
CA SER A 95 2.44 5.31 -1.67
C SER A 95 2.65 6.28 -2.83
N ARG A 96 3.71 7.09 -2.77
CA ARG A 96 4.09 7.97 -3.88
C ARG A 96 4.53 7.19 -5.11
N LEU A 97 5.32 6.15 -4.95
CA LEU A 97 5.75 5.33 -6.09
C LEU A 97 4.57 4.59 -6.73
N ALA A 98 3.66 4.03 -5.92
CA ALA A 98 2.46 3.35 -6.40
C ALA A 98 1.56 4.26 -7.26
N LEU A 99 1.28 5.48 -6.79
CA LEU A 99 0.48 6.43 -7.57
C LEU A 99 1.22 6.90 -8.83
N ALA A 100 2.53 7.16 -8.75
CA ALA A 100 3.32 7.55 -9.92
C ALA A 100 3.30 6.45 -11.01
N LEU A 101 3.43 5.18 -10.60
CA LEU A 101 3.31 4.02 -11.49
C LEU A 101 1.91 3.90 -12.09
N ALA A 102 0.86 4.13 -11.31
CA ALA A 102 -0.51 4.13 -11.82
C ALA A 102 -0.70 5.26 -12.87
N VAL A 103 -0.22 6.47 -12.60
CA VAL A 103 -0.25 7.60 -13.55
C VAL A 103 0.50 7.27 -14.83
N ALA A 104 1.71 6.71 -14.71
CA ALA A 104 2.50 6.28 -15.87
C ALA A 104 1.77 5.21 -16.70
N ARG A 105 1.12 4.25 -16.04
CA ARG A 105 0.36 3.17 -16.69
C ARG A 105 -0.84 3.69 -17.49
N TYR A 106 -1.55 4.68 -16.98
CA TYR A 106 -2.74 5.23 -17.65
C TYR A 106 -2.45 6.46 -18.51
N GLY A 107 -1.23 6.99 -18.48
CA GLY A 107 -0.82 8.18 -19.22
C GLY A 107 -1.52 9.47 -18.76
N LYS A 108 -2.14 9.47 -17.58
CA LYS A 108 -2.86 10.62 -17.02
C LYS A 108 -2.99 10.53 -15.51
N MET A 109 -3.24 11.67 -14.87
CA MET A 109 -3.48 11.72 -13.43
C MET A 109 -4.75 10.93 -13.08
N ILE A 110 -4.64 10.01 -12.13
CA ILE A 110 -5.81 9.31 -11.58
C ILE A 110 -6.36 10.07 -10.36
N PRO A 111 -7.67 9.97 -10.07
CA PRO A 111 -8.21 10.48 -8.81
C PRO A 111 -7.47 9.87 -7.62
N TYR A 112 -7.05 10.69 -6.67
CA TYR A 112 -6.40 10.20 -5.46
C TYR A 112 -6.87 10.97 -4.22
N ALA A 113 -6.75 10.32 -3.06
CA ALA A 113 -6.96 10.94 -1.75
C ALA A 113 -5.80 10.56 -0.83
N SER A 114 -5.26 11.54 -0.12
CA SER A 114 -4.28 11.32 0.95
C SER A 114 -4.93 11.40 2.31
N VAL A 115 -4.48 10.58 3.25
CA VAL A 115 -4.98 10.59 4.64
C VAL A 115 -4.11 11.40 5.61
N ASP A 116 -2.96 11.90 5.16
CA ASP A 116 -1.87 12.42 5.99
C ASP A 116 -1.29 13.77 5.51
N GLY A 117 -1.32 14.05 4.21
CA GLY A 117 -0.73 15.28 3.65
C GLY A 117 -0.83 15.36 2.13
N PRO A 118 -0.50 16.51 1.52
CA PRO A 118 -0.52 16.64 0.06
C PRO A 118 0.57 15.78 -0.59
N TRP A 119 0.34 15.37 -1.84
CA TRP A 119 1.31 14.64 -2.66
C TRP A 119 2.69 15.31 -2.74
N CYS A 120 2.69 16.64 -2.85
CA CYS A 120 3.89 17.45 -2.90
C CYS A 120 3.83 18.44 -1.73
N PRO A 121 4.78 18.41 -0.78
CA PRO A 121 4.83 19.37 0.33
C PRO A 121 4.92 20.82 -0.17
N HIS A 122 5.50 21.02 -1.36
CA HIS A 122 5.66 22.35 -1.98
C HIS A 122 4.33 22.98 -2.43
N TRP A 123 3.22 22.25 -2.38
CA TRP A 123 1.91 22.78 -2.74
C TRP A 123 1.18 23.46 -1.57
N GLN A 124 1.78 23.46 -0.38
CA GLN A 124 1.36 24.31 0.74
C GLN A 124 2.01 25.69 0.57
N SER A 125 1.52 26.46 -0.40
CA SER A 125 1.79 27.90 -0.52
C SER A 125 0.68 28.70 0.15
#